data_AF-A0A2G8RZP2-F1
#
_entry.id   AF-A0A2G8RZP2-F1
#
_cell.length_a   1.000
_cell.length_b   1.000
_cell.length_c   1.000
_cell.angle_alpha   90.00
_cell.angle_beta   90.00
_cell.angle_gamma   90.00
#
_symmetry.space_group_name_H-M   'P 1'
#
loop_
_entity.id
_entity.type
_entity.pdbx_description
1 polymer ?
#
loop_
_entity_poly.entity_id
_entity_poly.type
_entity_poly.pdbx_seq_one_letter_code
_entity_poly.pdbx_strand_id
1 'polypeptide(L)'
;MAEDDAEQPTRHPQFYFKNSTHVFQAGTKLYKLHAELLARRIYLFEGMLSEDIGDDNAEMARPKLRIGVGEGISDEKPIVMDMGMATCDEFDALLDHIYDSENNKQYSLMYLVAVLKLSHQWGCSSGEDFSMRRLKDIEMSVPAALRLRLARVHGIHDWLKPAF
;
A
#
# COMPACT_ATOMS: atom_id res chain seq x y z
N MET A 1 -26.81 21.54 -19.94
CA MET A 1 -26.03 20.30 -20.12
C MET A 1 -24.64 20.66 -19.62
N ALA A 2 -24.42 20.49 -18.32
CA ALA A 2 -23.12 20.73 -17.71
C ALA A 2 -22.33 19.44 -17.91
N GLU A 3 -21.27 19.50 -18.72
CA GLU A 3 -20.24 18.46 -18.71
C GLU A 3 -19.64 18.51 -17.31
N ASP A 4 -19.73 17.41 -16.57
CA ASP A 4 -19.01 17.22 -15.32
C ASP A 4 -17.52 17.48 -15.62
N ASP A 5 -16.96 18.58 -15.10
CA ASP A 5 -15.52 18.80 -14.99
C ASP A 5 -14.97 17.74 -14.01
N ALA A 6 -14.87 16.50 -14.46
CA ALA A 6 -14.19 15.45 -13.75
C ALA A 6 -12.72 15.87 -13.66
N GLU A 7 -12.30 16.28 -12.45
CA GLU A 7 -10.92 16.68 -12.16
C GLU A 7 -9.98 15.56 -12.63
N GLN A 8 -9.16 15.85 -13.65
CA GLN A 8 -8.30 14.84 -14.24
C GLN A 8 -7.25 14.37 -13.22
N PRO A 9 -6.97 13.05 -13.14
CA PRO A 9 -5.94 12.54 -12.26
C PRO A 9 -4.58 13.21 -12.51
N THR A 10 -3.89 13.59 -11.43
CA THR A 10 -2.60 14.30 -11.51
C THR A 10 -1.44 13.35 -11.26
N ARG A 11 -0.32 13.54 -11.97
CA ARG A 11 0.88 12.69 -11.79
C ARG A 11 1.51 12.88 -10.43
N HIS A 12 1.83 11.78 -9.75
CA HIS A 12 2.52 11.82 -8.46
C HIS A 12 3.91 12.43 -8.62
N PRO A 13 4.30 13.44 -7.81
CA PRO A 13 5.58 14.13 -7.98
C PRO A 13 6.80 13.22 -7.77
N GLN A 14 6.67 12.19 -6.92
CA GLN A 14 7.78 11.29 -6.56
C GLN A 14 7.66 9.89 -7.14
N PHE A 15 6.43 9.39 -7.34
CA PHE A 15 6.15 8.00 -7.67
C PHE A 15 5.62 7.87 -9.11
N TYR A 16 6.22 8.67 -9.99
CA TYR A 16 5.93 8.68 -11.42
C TYR A 16 7.27 8.55 -12.18
N PHE A 17 7.79 7.33 -12.23
CA PHE A 17 9.14 7.06 -12.74
C PHE A 17 9.15 6.99 -14.28
N LYS A 18 10.11 7.64 -14.93
CA LYS A 18 10.21 7.63 -16.40
C LYS A 18 10.41 6.21 -16.97
N ASN A 19 11.23 5.40 -16.30
CA ASN A 19 11.65 4.05 -16.68
C ASN A 19 10.75 2.93 -16.14
N SER A 20 9.60 3.27 -15.55
CA SER A 20 8.66 2.27 -15.03
C SER A 20 7.77 1.65 -16.10
N THR A 21 7.10 0.56 -15.72
CA THR A 21 6.35 -0.31 -16.64
C THR A 21 4.88 0.02 -16.75
N HIS A 22 4.23 0.45 -15.65
CA HIS A 22 2.77 0.55 -15.59
C HIS A 22 2.32 1.83 -14.87
N VAL A 23 1.22 2.41 -15.35
CA VAL A 23 0.51 3.53 -14.71
C VAL A 23 -0.64 2.96 -13.87
N PHE A 24 -0.68 3.36 -12.60
CA PHE A 24 -1.74 3.05 -11.65
C PHE A 24 -2.46 4.33 -11.26
N GLN A 25 -3.77 4.25 -11.02
CA GLN A 25 -4.54 5.35 -10.48
C GLN A 25 -5.03 4.99 -9.08
N ALA A 26 -4.68 5.83 -8.10
CA ALA A 26 -5.20 5.75 -6.74
C ALA A 26 -5.90 7.08 -6.42
N GLY A 27 -7.23 7.06 -6.32
CA GLY A 27 -8.02 8.28 -6.19
C GLY A 27 -7.77 9.27 -7.33
N THR A 28 -7.30 10.47 -6.99
CA THR A 28 -7.01 11.57 -7.94
C THR A 28 -5.54 11.62 -8.38
N LYS A 29 -4.72 10.63 -8.02
CA LYS A 29 -3.29 10.60 -8.35
C LYS A 29 -2.93 9.44 -9.28
N LEU A 30 -2.03 9.71 -10.23
CA LEU A 30 -1.40 8.73 -11.12
C LEU A 30 0.00 8.39 -10.65
N TYR A 31 0.29 7.10 -10.61
CA TYR A 31 1.55 6.52 -10.19
C TYR A 31 2.14 5.73 -11.33
N LYS A 32 3.39 6.00 -11.71
CA LYS A 32 4.09 5.21 -12.74
C LYS A 32 5.15 4.34 -12.07
N LEU A 33 4.87 3.05 -11.94
CA LEU A 33 5.57 2.11 -11.05
C LEU A 33 6.03 0.84 -11.77
N HIS A 34 6.99 0.16 -11.14
CA HIS A 34 7.55 -1.11 -11.62
C HIS A 34 6.67 -2.26 -11.14
N ALA A 35 5.83 -2.78 -12.03
CA ALA A 35 4.85 -3.82 -11.71
C ALA A 35 5.51 -5.08 -11.14
N GLU A 36 6.65 -5.49 -11.70
CA GLU A 36 7.38 -6.65 -11.22
C GLU A 36 7.87 -6.47 -9.78
N LEU A 37 8.32 -5.27 -9.40
CA LEU A 37 8.72 -4.99 -8.03
C LEU A 37 7.52 -5.07 -7.08
N LEU A 38 6.39 -4.47 -7.46
CA LEU A 38 5.17 -4.50 -6.65
C LEU A 38 4.65 -5.92 -6.48
N ALA A 39 4.55 -6.68 -7.56
CA ALA A 39 4.05 -8.05 -7.55
C ALA A 39 4.92 -9.02 -6.73
N ARG A 40 6.24 -8.79 -6.69
CA ARG A 40 7.15 -9.56 -5.83
C ARG A 40 7.03 -9.21 -4.35
N ARG A 41 6.56 -8.01 -4.01
CA ARG A 41 6.56 -7.47 -2.64
C ARG A 41 5.18 -7.41 -2.00
N ILE A 42 4.13 -7.34 -2.80
CA ILE A 42 2.75 -7.15 -2.38
C ILE A 42 1.88 -8.20 -3.06
N TYR A 43 1.24 -9.05 -2.27
CA TYR A 43 0.37 -10.12 -2.75
C TYR A 43 -0.76 -9.63 -3.67
N LEU A 44 -1.35 -8.45 -3.37
CA LEU A 44 -2.39 -7.83 -4.21
C LEU A 44 -1.97 -7.74 -5.69
N PHE A 45 -0.70 -7.46 -5.96
CA PHE A 45 -0.17 -7.28 -7.31
C PHE A 45 0.43 -8.56 -7.90
N GLU A 46 0.44 -9.68 -7.18
CA GLU A 46 1.01 -10.94 -7.67
C GLU A 46 0.38 -11.38 -9.00
N GLY A 47 -0.94 -11.17 -9.15
CA GLY A 47 -1.67 -11.46 -10.39
C GLY A 47 -1.19 -10.69 -11.62
N MET A 48 -0.38 -9.63 -11.45
CA MET A 48 0.25 -8.91 -12.57
C MET A 48 1.31 -9.74 -13.30
N LEU A 49 1.91 -10.73 -12.63
CA LEU A 49 2.99 -11.56 -13.18
C LEU A 49 2.47 -12.84 -13.84
N SER A 50 1.17 -13.10 -13.73
CA SER A 50 0.54 -14.32 -14.23
C SER A 50 -0.41 -13.97 -15.37
N GLU A 51 -0.26 -14.62 -16.53
CA GLU A 51 -1.20 -14.53 -17.65
C GLU A 51 -2.49 -15.34 -17.39
N ASP A 52 -2.64 -15.94 -16.20
CA ASP A 52 -3.74 -16.84 -15.89
C ASP A 52 -5.05 -16.07 -15.64
N ILE A 53 -5.81 -16.01 -16.73
CA ILE A 53 -7.23 -15.72 -16.78
C ILE A 53 -7.96 -16.84 -16.02
N GLY A 54 -8.34 -16.56 -14.77
CA GLY A 54 -9.42 -17.25 -14.07
C GLY A 54 -9.02 -18.52 -13.34
N ASP A 55 -8.81 -18.38 -12.02
CA ASP A 55 -9.08 -19.49 -11.10
C ASP A 55 -10.35 -19.13 -10.30
N ASP A 56 -11.46 -19.74 -10.70
CA ASP A 56 -12.81 -19.53 -10.15
C ASP A 56 -13.03 -20.21 -8.78
N ASN A 57 -11.96 -20.59 -8.07
CA ASN A 57 -12.06 -21.08 -6.68
C ASN A 57 -11.93 -19.94 -5.66
N ALA A 58 -12.95 -19.08 -5.63
CA ALA A 58 -12.97 -17.83 -4.86
C ALA A 58 -13.68 -17.91 -3.49
N GLU A 59 -13.54 -19.00 -2.73
CA GLU A 59 -14.15 -19.06 -1.39
C GLU A 59 -13.24 -18.61 -0.23
N MET A 60 -11.92 -18.42 -0.44
CA MET A 60 -11.01 -17.97 0.64
C MET A 60 -9.78 -17.14 0.21
N ALA A 61 -9.64 -16.78 -1.07
CA ALA A 61 -8.46 -16.07 -1.55
C ALA A 61 -8.55 -14.55 -1.28
N ARG A 62 -7.46 -13.96 -0.76
CA ARG A 62 -7.32 -12.50 -0.65
C ARG A 62 -7.47 -11.85 -2.03
N PRO A 63 -8.03 -10.63 -2.14
CA PRO A 63 -8.25 -10.00 -3.43
C PRO A 63 -6.92 -9.80 -4.17
N LYS A 64 -6.90 -10.19 -5.45
CA LYS A 64 -5.83 -9.86 -6.40
C LYS A 64 -6.31 -8.76 -7.34
N LEU A 65 -5.40 -7.89 -7.76
CA LEU A 65 -5.69 -6.83 -8.71
C LEU A 65 -6.04 -7.46 -10.07
N ARG A 66 -7.25 -7.17 -10.58
CA ARG A 66 -7.67 -7.59 -11.91
C ARG A 66 -7.28 -6.51 -12.90
N ILE A 67 -6.55 -6.89 -13.95
CA ILE A 67 -6.06 -5.97 -14.98
C ILE A 67 -6.76 -6.28 -16.29
N GLY A 68 -7.45 -5.29 -16.83
CA GLY A 68 -8.04 -5.37 -18.16
C GLY A 68 -6.98 -5.32 -19.26
N VAL A 69 -7.32 -5.86 -20.42
CA VAL A 69 -6.40 -5.87 -21.58
C VAL A 69 -5.98 -4.45 -21.94
N GLY A 70 -4.67 -4.19 -21.88
CA GLY A 70 -4.08 -2.89 -22.20
C GLY A 70 -4.20 -1.82 -21.12
N GLU A 71 -4.69 -2.16 -19.91
CA GLU A 71 -4.64 -1.25 -18.77
C GLU A 71 -3.20 -1.07 -18.25
N GLY A 72 -2.91 0.13 -17.78
CA GLY A 72 -1.62 0.52 -17.21
C GLY A 72 -0.55 0.91 -18.22
N ILE A 73 -0.83 0.86 -19.52
CA ILE A 73 0.17 1.20 -20.56
C ILE A 73 0.36 2.72 -20.68
N SER A 74 -0.66 3.52 -20.35
CA SER A 74 -0.63 4.98 -20.46
C SER A 74 -1.51 5.67 -19.40
N ASP A 75 -1.40 7.00 -19.32
CA ASP A 75 -2.16 7.83 -18.37
C ASP A 75 -3.65 7.87 -18.70
N GLU A 76 -4.01 7.68 -19.97
CA GLU A 76 -5.38 7.65 -20.45
C GLU A 76 -6.08 6.32 -20.13
N LYS A 77 -5.30 5.28 -19.84
CA LYS A 77 -5.80 3.95 -19.48
C LYS A 77 -4.98 3.36 -18.32
N PRO A 78 -5.03 3.98 -17.13
CA PRO A 78 -4.28 3.50 -15.98
C PRO A 78 -4.95 2.24 -15.40
N ILE A 79 -4.21 1.47 -14.60
CA ILE A 79 -4.81 0.43 -13.75
C ILE A 79 -5.45 1.14 -12.56
N VAL A 80 -6.78 1.19 -12.53
CA VAL A 80 -7.51 1.82 -11.43
C VAL A 80 -7.49 0.91 -10.21
N MET A 81 -6.88 1.38 -9.12
CA MET A 81 -6.82 0.63 -7.88
C MET A 81 -8.05 0.95 -7.02
N ASP A 82 -8.74 -0.10 -6.56
CA ASP A 82 -9.72 0.07 -5.50
C ASP A 82 -8.97 0.30 -4.18
N MET A 83 -8.98 1.56 -3.76
CA MET A 83 -8.34 1.97 -2.51
C MET A 83 -9.17 1.57 -1.28
N GLY A 84 -10.47 1.29 -1.41
CA GLY A 84 -11.35 1.02 -0.27
C GLY A 84 -11.20 2.11 0.81
N MET A 85 -10.70 1.73 2.00
CA MET A 85 -10.43 2.65 3.12
C MET A 85 -8.97 3.17 3.17
N ALA A 86 -8.16 2.88 2.16
CA ALA A 86 -6.79 3.37 2.02
C ALA A 86 -6.76 4.78 1.45
N THR A 87 -5.83 5.61 1.92
CA THR A 87 -5.59 6.94 1.35
C THR A 87 -4.38 6.95 0.43
N CYS A 88 -4.24 7.99 -0.41
CA CYS A 88 -3.04 8.18 -1.23
C CYS A 88 -1.79 8.31 -0.36
N ASP A 89 -1.86 9.02 0.77
CA ASP A 89 -0.71 9.22 1.66
C ASP A 89 -0.27 7.91 2.33
N GLU A 90 -1.22 7.03 2.66
CA GLU A 90 -0.91 5.70 3.17
C GLU A 90 -0.21 4.87 2.09
N PHE A 91 -0.68 4.96 0.84
CA PHE A 91 -0.03 4.29 -0.28
C PHE A 91 1.37 4.83 -0.54
N ASP A 92 1.55 6.14 -0.49
CA ASP A 92 2.84 6.82 -0.62
C ASP A 92 3.83 6.30 0.43
N ALA A 93 3.38 6.09 1.69
CA ALA A 93 4.21 5.52 2.75
C ALA A 93 4.64 4.07 2.47
N LEU A 94 3.72 3.22 1.95
CA LEU A 94 4.06 1.86 1.57
C LEU A 94 5.03 1.82 0.38
N LEU A 95 4.83 2.69 -0.63
CA LEU A 95 5.73 2.81 -1.77
C LEU A 95 7.12 3.29 -1.34
N ASP A 96 7.20 4.26 -0.43
CA ASP A 96 8.46 4.73 0.15
C ASP A 96 9.21 3.55 0.80
N HIS A 97 8.53 2.70 1.57
CA HIS A 97 9.14 1.48 2.13
C HIS A 97 9.61 0.47 1.07
N ILE A 98 8.88 0.32 -0.04
CA ILE A 98 9.21 -0.67 -1.09
C ILE A 98 10.39 -0.22 -1.95
N TYR A 99 10.45 1.07 -2.25
CA TYR A 99 11.44 1.66 -3.14
C TYR A 99 12.70 2.13 -2.41
N ASP A 100 12.58 2.51 -1.14
CA ASP A 100 13.74 2.89 -0.33
C ASP A 100 14.25 1.69 0.48
N SER A 101 15.57 1.53 0.54
CA SER A 101 16.18 0.61 1.49
C SER A 101 16.03 1.16 2.90
N GLU A 102 15.87 0.30 3.92
CA GLU A 102 15.79 0.74 5.33
C GLU A 102 16.95 1.69 5.70
N ASN A 103 16.70 2.99 5.60
CA ASN A 103 17.66 4.01 5.96
C ASN A 103 17.58 4.28 7.47
N ASN A 104 18.66 4.80 8.06
CA ASN A 104 18.69 5.26 9.46
C ASN A 104 17.86 6.54 9.71
N LYS A 105 16.73 6.67 9.01
CA LYS A 105 15.78 7.77 9.14
C LYS A 105 14.85 7.50 10.32
N GLN A 106 14.45 8.55 11.02
CA GLN A 106 13.37 8.48 12.00
C GLN A 106 12.03 8.51 11.26
N TYR A 107 11.21 7.49 11.49
CA TYR A 107 9.87 7.39 10.91
C TYR A 107 8.83 7.90 11.91
N SER A 108 7.83 8.63 11.42
CA SER A 108 6.73 9.08 12.26
C SER A 108 5.81 7.90 12.61
N LEU A 109 5.09 7.99 13.72
CA LEU A 109 4.10 6.98 14.10
C LEU A 109 3.05 6.77 12.99
N MET A 110 2.60 7.87 12.37
CA MET A 110 1.60 7.80 11.29
C MET A 110 2.12 7.05 10.07
N TYR A 111 3.39 7.24 9.70
CA TYR A 111 4.03 6.49 8.63
C TYR A 111 4.07 4.99 8.94
N LEU A 112 4.55 4.61 10.13
CA LEU A 112 4.64 3.20 10.52
C LEU A 112 3.27 2.52 10.57
N VAL A 113 2.24 3.24 11.04
CA VAL A 113 0.87 2.73 11.07
C VAL A 113 0.30 2.59 9.65
N ALA A 114 0.57 3.54 8.76
CA ALA A 114 0.14 3.47 7.36
C ALA A 114 0.74 2.26 6.64
N VAL A 115 2.06 2.06 6.77
CA VAL A 115 2.75 0.89 6.19
C VAL A 115 2.18 -0.39 6.77
N LEU A 116 2.05 -0.51 8.09
CA LEU A 116 1.47 -1.71 8.73
C LEU A 116 0.05 -2.01 8.24
N LYS A 117 -0.81 -0.98 8.17
CA LYS A 117 -2.20 -1.10 7.74
C LYS A 117 -2.28 -1.64 6.30
N LEU A 118 -1.60 -1.01 5.36
CA LEU A 118 -1.65 -1.44 3.95
C LEU A 118 -0.92 -2.75 3.72
N SER A 119 0.16 -3.02 4.46
CA SER A 119 0.83 -4.30 4.42
C SER A 119 -0.10 -5.45 4.82
N HIS A 120 -0.88 -5.30 5.89
CA HIS A 120 -1.93 -6.28 6.24
C HIS A 120 -2.99 -6.39 5.16
N GLN A 121 -3.47 -5.25 4.64
CA GLN A 121 -4.58 -5.22 3.67
C GLN A 121 -4.19 -5.86 2.33
N TRP A 122 -2.97 -5.63 1.85
CA TRP A 122 -2.52 -6.03 0.51
C TRP A 122 -1.48 -7.16 0.52
N GLY A 123 -1.12 -7.67 1.70
CA GLY A 123 -0.19 -8.79 1.88
C GLY A 123 1.25 -8.43 1.52
N CYS A 124 1.82 -7.45 2.22
CA CYS A 124 3.23 -7.05 2.08
C CYS A 124 4.01 -7.36 3.36
N SER A 125 4.49 -8.61 3.48
CA SER A 125 5.14 -9.11 4.69
C SER A 125 6.37 -8.30 5.14
N SER A 126 7.18 -7.80 4.18
CA SER A 126 8.33 -6.97 4.54
C SER A 126 7.94 -5.67 5.24
N GLY A 127 6.81 -5.06 4.83
CA GLY A 127 6.29 -3.86 5.46
C GLY A 127 5.65 -4.13 6.82
N GLU A 128 5.04 -5.31 7.02
CA GLU A 128 4.56 -5.76 8.34
C GLU A 128 5.73 -5.88 9.32
N ASP A 129 6.75 -6.64 8.94
CA ASP A 129 7.94 -6.89 9.75
C ASP A 129 8.69 -5.60 10.08
N PHE A 130 8.88 -4.74 9.08
CA PHE A 130 9.50 -3.43 9.24
C PHE A 130 8.74 -2.56 10.23
N SER A 131 7.43 -2.41 10.02
CA SER A 131 6.60 -1.52 10.84
C SER A 131 6.52 -2.02 12.27
N MET A 132 6.34 -3.33 12.48
CA MET A 132 6.30 -3.95 13.80
C MET A 132 7.62 -3.74 14.57
N ARG A 133 8.76 -3.93 13.90
CA ARG A 133 10.08 -3.71 14.50
C ARG A 133 10.25 -2.25 14.93
N ARG A 134 9.96 -1.30 14.05
CA ARG A 134 10.12 0.13 14.33
C ARG A 134 9.12 0.67 15.34
N LEU A 135 7.89 0.15 15.35
CA LEU A 135 6.90 0.50 16.37
C LEU A 135 7.38 0.07 17.76
N LYS A 136 7.96 -1.11 17.89
CA LYS A 136 8.54 -1.59 19.15
C LYS A 136 9.65 -0.66 19.67
N ASP A 137 10.50 -0.15 18.79
CA ASP A 137 11.57 0.78 19.16
C ASP A 137 11.04 2.09 19.76
N ILE A 138 9.85 2.52 19.36
CA ILE A 138 9.21 3.76 19.83
C ILE A 138 8.08 3.50 20.84
N GLU A 139 7.87 2.26 21.29
CA GLU A 139 6.70 1.92 22.12
C GLU A 139 6.57 2.83 23.34
N MET A 140 7.67 3.04 24.07
CA MET A 140 7.67 3.83 25.31
C MET A 140 7.41 5.32 25.08
N SER A 141 7.58 5.83 23.86
CA SER A 141 7.27 7.22 23.51
C SER A 141 5.84 7.41 22.98
N VAL A 142 5.10 6.32 22.71
CA VAL A 142 3.69 6.38 22.30
C VAL A 142 2.77 6.40 23.53
N PRO A 143 1.83 7.36 23.65
CA PRO A 143 0.88 7.42 24.76
C PRO A 143 0.09 6.12 24.94
N ALA A 144 -0.11 5.67 26.18
CA ALA A 144 -0.72 4.37 26.49
C ALA A 144 -2.11 4.17 25.86
N ALA A 145 -2.96 5.20 25.87
CA ALA A 145 -4.29 5.13 25.23
C ALA A 145 -4.19 4.91 23.71
N LEU A 146 -3.19 5.54 23.06
CA LEU A 146 -2.94 5.39 21.64
C LEU A 146 -2.35 4.01 21.33
N ARG A 147 -1.41 3.51 22.16
CA ARG A 147 -0.89 2.14 22.06
C ARG A 147 -2.01 1.11 22.13
N LEU A 148 -2.91 1.22 23.11
CA LEU A 148 -4.06 0.32 23.25
C LEU A 148 -4.94 0.33 22.00
N ARG A 149 -5.23 1.51 21.44
CA ARG A 149 -6.02 1.62 20.20
C ARG A 149 -5.32 0.96 19.03
N LEU A 150 -4.04 1.27 18.80
CA LEU A 150 -3.26 0.71 17.70
C LEU A 150 -3.12 -0.80 17.82
N ALA A 151 -2.89 -1.31 19.02
CA ALA A 151 -2.81 -2.73 19.31
C ALA A 151 -4.09 -3.48 18.98
N ARG A 152 -5.26 -2.90 19.30
CA ARG A 152 -6.55 -3.51 18.97
C ARG A 152 -6.90 -3.42 17.48
N VAL A 153 -6.60 -2.29 16.84
CA VAL A 153 -6.97 -2.07 15.42
C VAL A 153 -6.04 -2.84 14.48
N HIS A 154 -4.74 -2.89 14.78
CA HIS A 154 -3.73 -3.49 13.91
C HIS A 154 -3.17 -4.81 14.44
N GLY A 155 -3.70 -5.35 15.55
CA GLY A 155 -3.28 -6.66 16.07
C GLY A 155 -1.87 -6.69 16.67
N ILE A 156 -1.39 -5.58 17.22
CA ILE A 156 -0.07 -5.50 17.90
C ILE A 156 -0.21 -6.06 19.32
N HIS A 157 -0.33 -7.38 19.45
CA HIS A 157 -0.65 -8.06 20.71
C HIS A 157 0.37 -7.80 21.82
N ASP A 158 1.63 -7.55 21.48
CA ASP A 158 2.68 -7.25 22.47
C ASP A 158 2.37 -5.99 23.29
N TRP A 159 1.66 -5.02 22.72
CA TRP A 159 1.26 -3.78 23.38
C TRP A 159 0.03 -3.93 24.29
N LEU A 160 -0.63 -5.09 24.27
CA LEU A 160 -1.78 -5.39 25.14
C LEU A 160 -1.37 -6.02 26.47
N LYS A 161 -0.09 -6.39 26.63
CA LYS A 161 0.40 -7.03 27.85
C LYS A 161 0.35 -6.02 29.01
N PRO A 162 -0.02 -6.45 30.24
CA PRO A 162 0.06 -5.59 31.40
C PRO A 162 1.50 -5.11 31.57
N ALA A 163 1.68 -3.81 31.76
CA ALA A 163 2.95 -3.27 32.23
C ALA A 163 3.12 -3.73 33.69
N PHE A 164 3.97 -4.73 33.89
CA PHE A 164 4.38 -5.20 35.21
C PHE A 164 5.58 -4.40 35.70
#